data_AF-A0A2D6KAG6-F1
#
_entry.id   AF-A0A2D6KAG6-F1
#
_cell.length_a   1.000
_cell.length_b   1.000
_cell.length_c   1.000
_cell.angle_alpha   90.00
_cell.angle_beta   90.00
_cell.angle_gamma   90.00
#
_symmetry.space_group_name_H-M   'P 1'
#
loop_
_entity.id
_entity.type
_entity.pdbx_description
1 polymer ?
#
loop_
_entity_poly.entity_id
_entity_poly.type
_entity_poly.pdbx_seq_one_letter_code
_entity_poly.pdbx_strand_id
1 'polypeptide(L)'
;MLLVALSLLIVTTTLLATRQEGSLFFLNSDLTEVGSDLLEEEKLAEAALIAHFIIQRPDLGSQAEAEAILNQSNAQNSNRWRRTQRLLEGAITGEARDLESLAGAVALDLFLLGDLRDLAIQGWRSINGEETDSFILALATLGVLTSPTFQLDLAPAMAKALRRSGAFSASLSKELGGLIVQLIKKGAAPKLTQAMDDIGELTRHFGFGPLSALLKNIDSTTALHRLTQASASNPAGTYTLIHLFGRRGVDQLVVDGNRTGHTLNRIRKNRRFSRTLYKTAHRLPLWSLFTALLIAITGVIKSLFLFLALIRRMRRTAHLKRQMRCEKHQIMCDAFKITKTRLRQ
;
A
#
# COMPACT_ATOMS: atom_id res chain seq x y z
N MET A 1 39.72 -5.53 11.92
CA MET A 1 39.03 -4.59 12.83
C MET A 1 38.09 -3.65 12.10
N LEU A 2 38.55 -2.85 11.12
CA LEU A 2 37.66 -1.97 10.33
C LEU A 2 36.51 -2.72 9.62
N LEU A 3 36.81 -3.83 8.94
CA LEU A 3 35.79 -4.64 8.25
C LEU A 3 34.72 -5.21 9.19
N VAL A 4 35.13 -5.59 10.41
CA VAL A 4 34.23 -6.14 11.44
C VAL A 4 33.37 -5.03 12.05
N ALA A 5 33.94 -3.86 12.29
CA ALA A 5 33.18 -2.71 12.78
C ALA A 5 32.18 -2.18 11.72
N LEU A 6 32.57 -2.20 10.44
CA LEU A 6 31.70 -1.81 9.33
C LEU A 6 30.54 -2.81 9.15
N SER A 7 30.81 -4.13 9.20
CA SER A 7 29.75 -5.12 9.11
C SER A 7 28.79 -5.04 10.29
N LEU A 8 29.29 -4.82 11.51
CA LEU A 8 28.46 -4.61 12.70
C LEU A 8 27.60 -3.34 12.57
N LEU A 9 28.17 -2.26 12.02
CA LEU A 9 27.44 -1.01 11.77
C LEU A 9 26.34 -1.21 10.74
N ILE A 10 26.62 -1.89 9.61
CA ILE A 10 25.61 -2.21 8.59
C ILE A 10 24.49 -3.10 9.16
N VAL A 11 24.84 -4.12 9.94
CA VAL A 11 23.87 -5.04 10.55
C VAL A 11 23.02 -4.31 11.60
N THR A 12 23.61 -3.47 12.43
CA THR A 12 22.88 -2.70 13.45
C THR A 12 22.02 -1.60 12.86
N THR A 13 22.48 -0.88 11.83
CA THR A 13 21.68 0.12 11.13
C THR A 13 20.54 -0.51 10.35
N THR A 14 20.73 -1.68 9.75
CA THR A 14 19.63 -2.43 9.12
C THR A 14 18.64 -2.98 10.16
N LEU A 15 19.10 -3.42 11.33
CA LEU A 15 18.22 -3.83 12.45
C LEU A 15 17.46 -2.66 13.09
N LEU A 16 18.07 -1.48 13.16
CA LEU A 16 17.44 -0.25 13.66
C LEU A 16 16.49 0.34 12.61
N ALA A 17 16.87 0.36 11.33
CA ALA A 17 16.00 0.75 10.24
C ALA A 17 14.78 -0.18 10.13
N THR A 18 14.95 -1.50 10.28
CA THR A 18 13.79 -2.43 10.33
C THR A 18 12.91 -2.23 11.56
N ARG A 19 13.41 -1.65 12.65
CA ARG A 19 12.61 -1.30 13.84
C ARG A 19 11.98 0.09 13.78
N GLN A 20 12.63 1.06 13.15
CA GLN A 20 12.22 2.46 13.10
C GLN A 20 11.38 2.76 11.86
N GLU A 21 11.73 2.16 10.73
CA GLU A 21 10.95 2.18 9.51
C GLU A 21 10.25 0.82 9.34
N GLY A 22 8.91 0.84 9.37
CA GLY A 22 8.10 -0.24 8.78
C GLY A 22 8.20 -0.27 7.25
N SER A 23 9.39 0.00 6.66
CA SER A 23 9.63 0.22 5.23
C SER A 23 9.81 -1.06 4.41
N LEU A 24 9.59 -2.21 5.02
CA LEU A 24 9.58 -3.47 4.31
C LEU A 24 8.23 -4.12 4.53
N PHE A 25 7.56 -4.40 3.41
CA PHE A 25 6.35 -5.19 3.31
C PHE A 25 6.62 -6.57 3.91
N PHE A 26 6.56 -6.65 5.23
CA PHE A 26 6.76 -7.86 5.98
C PHE A 26 5.38 -8.44 6.24
N LEU A 27 5.17 -9.62 5.68
CA LEU A 27 4.05 -10.46 6.09
C LEU A 27 4.34 -10.92 7.53
N ASN A 28 3.69 -10.27 8.51
CA ASN A 28 3.87 -10.61 9.92
C ASN A 28 3.14 -11.91 10.28
N SER A 29 2.01 -12.19 9.61
CA SER A 29 1.14 -13.35 9.79
C SER A 29 1.18 -14.30 8.60
N ASP A 30 0.72 -15.54 8.80
CA ASP A 30 0.46 -16.44 7.67
C ASP A 30 -0.81 -15.97 6.94
N LEU A 31 -0.79 -15.93 5.60
CA LEU A 31 -1.96 -15.46 4.85
C LEU A 31 -3.16 -16.42 5.01
N THR A 32 -2.91 -17.69 5.31
CA THR A 32 -3.98 -18.67 5.60
C THR A 32 -4.70 -18.36 6.90
N GLU A 33 -4.00 -17.88 7.92
CA GLU A 33 -4.58 -17.40 9.18
C GLU A 33 -5.50 -16.20 8.90
N VAL A 34 -5.01 -15.20 8.17
CA VAL A 34 -5.82 -14.02 7.79
C VAL A 34 -7.05 -14.42 6.96
N GLY A 35 -6.89 -15.37 6.03
CA GLY A 35 -8.02 -15.89 5.25
C GLY A 35 -9.06 -16.63 6.12
N SER A 36 -8.61 -17.33 7.16
CA SER A 36 -9.47 -18.03 8.12
C SER A 36 -10.20 -17.04 9.03
N ASP A 37 -9.51 -16.03 9.56
CA ASP A 37 -10.11 -14.98 10.39
C ASP A 37 -11.22 -14.25 9.62
N LEU A 38 -10.98 -13.91 8.34
CA LEU A 38 -12.00 -13.27 7.50
C LEU A 38 -13.20 -14.19 7.24
N LEU A 39 -12.99 -15.50 7.17
CA LEU A 39 -14.07 -16.46 7.01
C LEU A 39 -14.91 -16.56 8.29
N GLU A 40 -14.27 -16.53 9.47
CA GLU A 40 -14.94 -16.48 10.77
C GLU A 40 -15.73 -15.18 10.97
N GLU A 41 -15.20 -14.05 10.49
CA GLU A 41 -15.89 -12.75 10.48
C GLU A 41 -17.03 -12.65 9.45
N GLU A 42 -17.38 -13.74 8.76
CA GLU A 42 -18.34 -13.80 7.65
C GLU A 42 -18.01 -12.88 6.44
N LYS A 43 -16.77 -12.43 6.31
CA LYS A 43 -16.28 -11.63 5.18
C LYS A 43 -15.89 -12.53 4.01
N LEU A 44 -16.89 -13.20 3.45
CA LEU A 44 -16.72 -14.30 2.50
C LEU A 44 -15.97 -13.88 1.22
N ALA A 45 -16.25 -12.69 0.70
CA ALA A 45 -15.63 -12.19 -0.53
C ALA A 45 -14.14 -11.85 -0.31
N GLU A 46 -13.84 -11.26 0.84
CA GLU A 46 -12.49 -10.93 1.29
C GLU A 46 -11.67 -12.21 1.52
N ALA A 47 -12.22 -13.19 2.24
CA ALA A 47 -11.59 -14.49 2.47
C ALA A 47 -11.30 -15.21 1.14
N ALA A 48 -12.23 -15.18 0.19
CA ALA A 48 -12.05 -15.75 -1.14
C ALA A 48 -10.92 -15.05 -1.92
N LEU A 49 -10.80 -13.72 -1.85
CA LEU A 49 -9.71 -12.96 -2.49
C LEU A 49 -8.35 -13.32 -1.90
N ILE A 50 -8.24 -13.45 -0.57
CA ILE A 50 -7.00 -13.86 0.09
C ILE A 50 -6.63 -15.31 -0.28
N ALA A 51 -7.60 -16.23 -0.21
CA ALA A 51 -7.40 -17.62 -0.58
C ALA A 51 -6.96 -17.77 -2.05
N HIS A 52 -7.62 -17.07 -2.97
CA HIS A 52 -7.25 -17.07 -4.38
C HIS A 52 -5.83 -16.54 -4.60
N PHE A 53 -5.42 -15.52 -3.83
CA PHE A 53 -4.05 -15.01 -3.89
C PHE A 53 -3.02 -16.04 -3.41
N ILE A 54 -3.32 -16.80 -2.35
CA ILE A 54 -2.45 -17.90 -1.86
C ILE A 54 -2.36 -19.01 -2.90
N ILE A 55 -3.46 -19.37 -3.58
CA ILE A 55 -3.45 -20.39 -4.64
C ILE A 55 -2.55 -19.96 -5.81
N GLN A 56 -2.58 -18.67 -6.19
CA GLN A 56 -1.66 -18.11 -7.19
C GLN A 56 -0.20 -18.03 -6.70
N ARG A 57 0.02 -18.12 -5.40
CA ARG A 57 1.32 -17.94 -4.71
C ARG A 57 1.46 -18.93 -3.54
N PRO A 58 1.64 -20.23 -3.82
CA PRO A 58 1.71 -21.27 -2.78
C PRO A 58 2.93 -21.11 -1.85
N ASP A 59 3.86 -20.20 -2.16
CA ASP A 59 4.96 -19.81 -1.29
C ASP A 59 4.56 -18.89 -0.13
N LEU A 60 3.32 -18.39 -0.13
CA LEU A 60 2.82 -17.41 0.83
C LEU A 60 1.88 -18.02 1.90
N GLY A 61 1.40 -19.25 1.72
CA GLY A 61 0.53 -19.96 2.64
C GLY A 61 0.29 -21.40 2.21
N SER A 62 -0.43 -22.18 3.01
CA SER A 62 -0.82 -23.56 2.66
C SER A 62 -1.87 -23.54 1.53
N GLN A 63 -1.53 -24.15 0.39
CA GLN A 63 -2.44 -24.21 -0.76
C GLN A 63 -3.70 -25.03 -0.43
N ALA A 64 -3.56 -26.15 0.28
CA ALA A 64 -4.70 -27.00 0.64
C ALA A 64 -5.69 -26.27 1.56
N GLU A 65 -5.19 -25.51 2.53
CA GLU A 65 -6.04 -24.67 3.40
C GLU A 65 -6.70 -23.54 2.61
N ALA A 66 -5.96 -22.88 1.71
CA ALA A 66 -6.52 -21.83 0.86
C ALA A 66 -7.64 -22.36 -0.05
N GLU A 67 -7.48 -23.55 -0.64
CA GLU A 67 -8.54 -24.19 -1.42
C GLU A 67 -9.77 -24.50 -0.56
N ALA A 68 -9.58 -24.97 0.69
CA ALA A 68 -10.67 -25.18 1.63
C ALA A 68 -11.41 -23.88 1.97
N ILE A 69 -10.68 -22.80 2.30
CA ILE A 69 -11.24 -21.47 2.58
C ILE A 69 -12.03 -20.96 1.36
N LEU A 70 -11.47 -21.07 0.15
CA LEU A 70 -12.13 -20.61 -1.08
C LEU A 70 -13.43 -21.37 -1.33
N ASN A 71 -13.40 -22.70 -1.18
CA ASN A 71 -14.59 -23.54 -1.35
C ASN A 71 -15.66 -23.22 -0.31
N GLN A 72 -15.27 -23.03 0.96
CA GLN A 72 -16.19 -22.69 2.04
C GLN A 72 -16.82 -21.30 1.83
N SER A 73 -16.02 -20.30 1.46
CA SER A 73 -16.51 -18.95 1.12
C SER A 73 -17.53 -19.01 -0.03
N ASN A 74 -17.21 -19.72 -1.11
CA ASN A 74 -18.09 -19.82 -2.28
C ASN A 74 -19.37 -20.60 -1.97
N ALA A 75 -19.29 -21.67 -1.18
CA ALA A 75 -20.45 -22.44 -0.76
C ALA A 75 -21.39 -21.61 0.13
N GLN A 76 -20.86 -20.89 1.12
CA GLN A 76 -21.66 -20.02 1.98
C GLN A 76 -22.25 -18.84 1.20
N ASN A 77 -21.47 -18.22 0.30
CA ASN A 77 -21.92 -17.09 -0.49
C ASN A 77 -23.02 -17.48 -1.48
N SER A 78 -22.85 -18.60 -2.19
CA SER A 78 -23.87 -19.12 -3.12
C SER A 78 -25.15 -19.55 -2.39
N ASN A 79 -25.05 -20.08 -1.17
CA ASN A 79 -26.22 -20.37 -0.34
C ASN A 79 -26.96 -19.10 0.11
N ARG A 80 -26.24 -18.03 0.51
CA ARG A 80 -26.83 -16.72 0.81
C ARG A 80 -27.51 -16.13 -0.42
N TRP A 81 -26.81 -16.10 -1.55
CA TRP A 81 -27.35 -15.57 -2.80
C TRP A 81 -28.57 -16.34 -3.28
N ARG A 82 -28.53 -17.69 -3.22
CA ARG A 82 -29.66 -18.55 -3.57
C ARG A 82 -30.85 -18.36 -2.63
N ARG A 83 -30.63 -18.09 -1.34
CA ARG A 83 -31.70 -17.70 -0.40
C ARG A 83 -32.30 -16.36 -0.79
N THR A 84 -31.49 -15.36 -1.11
CA THR A 84 -31.97 -14.05 -1.58
C THR A 84 -32.71 -14.14 -2.91
N GLN A 85 -32.20 -14.91 -3.87
CA GLN A 85 -32.85 -15.15 -5.17
C GLN A 85 -34.19 -15.87 -5.02
N ARG A 86 -34.31 -16.89 -4.16
CA ARG A 86 -35.59 -17.55 -3.89
C ARG A 86 -36.60 -16.62 -3.21
N LEU A 87 -36.13 -15.69 -2.38
CA LEU A 87 -36.97 -14.64 -1.79
C LEU A 87 -37.43 -13.61 -2.86
N LEU A 88 -36.58 -13.31 -3.84
CA LEU A 88 -36.91 -12.45 -4.99
C LEU A 88 -37.87 -13.14 -5.98
N GLU A 89 -37.63 -14.41 -6.30
CA GLU A 89 -38.49 -15.20 -7.20
C GLU A 89 -39.88 -15.39 -6.60
N GLY A 90 -40.01 -15.66 -5.30
CA GLY A 90 -41.30 -15.74 -4.60
C GLY A 90 -42.06 -14.40 -4.53
N ALA A 91 -41.35 -13.27 -4.56
CA ALA A 91 -41.94 -11.94 -4.66
C ALA A 91 -42.47 -11.62 -6.08
N ILE A 92 -41.91 -12.24 -7.11
CA ILE A 92 -42.30 -12.03 -8.52
C ILE A 92 -43.40 -13.01 -8.94
N THR A 93 -43.41 -14.24 -8.43
CA THR A 93 -44.38 -15.28 -8.81
C THR A 93 -45.67 -15.29 -7.98
N GLY A 94 -45.71 -14.54 -6.86
CA GLY A 94 -46.93 -14.30 -6.09
C GLY A 94 -47.42 -15.46 -5.23
N GLU A 95 -46.71 -16.59 -5.18
CA GLU A 95 -47.01 -17.68 -4.24
C GLU A 95 -46.22 -17.51 -2.94
N ALA A 96 -46.60 -16.53 -2.14
CA ALA A 96 -46.10 -16.38 -0.77
C ALA A 96 -47.00 -17.16 0.20
N ARG A 97 -46.60 -18.39 0.53
CA ARG A 97 -46.93 -18.94 1.84
C ARG A 97 -45.96 -18.31 2.83
N ASP A 98 -46.49 -17.37 3.59
CA ASP A 98 -45.97 -16.71 4.79
C ASP A 98 -45.63 -15.22 4.65
N LEU A 99 -46.18 -14.45 5.59
CA LEU A 99 -46.31 -12.99 5.64
C LEU A 99 -44.98 -12.22 5.85
N GLU A 100 -43.84 -12.84 5.60
CA GLU A 100 -42.50 -12.28 5.82
C GLU A 100 -41.76 -11.92 4.52
N SER A 101 -42.36 -12.21 3.36
CA SER A 101 -41.82 -11.94 2.02
C SER A 101 -42.01 -10.49 1.51
N LEU A 102 -42.68 -9.63 2.28
CA LEU A 102 -42.96 -8.24 1.90
C LEU A 102 -41.73 -7.31 1.94
N ALA A 103 -40.63 -7.72 2.59
CA ALA A 103 -39.41 -6.90 2.71
C ALA A 103 -38.48 -6.95 1.47
N GLY A 104 -38.58 -8.00 0.64
CA GLY A 104 -37.72 -8.19 -0.54
C GLY A 104 -38.18 -7.41 -1.78
N ALA A 105 -39.50 -7.31 -2.00
CA ALA A 105 -40.08 -6.50 -3.07
C ALA A 105 -39.91 -5.00 -2.81
N VAL A 106 -39.99 -4.60 -1.53
CA VAL A 106 -39.80 -3.22 -1.09
C VAL A 106 -38.34 -2.76 -1.26
N ALA A 107 -37.34 -3.65 -1.19
CA ALA A 107 -35.94 -3.26 -1.41
C ALA A 107 -35.64 -2.86 -2.86
N LEU A 108 -36.26 -3.51 -3.86
CA LEU A 108 -36.14 -3.11 -5.26
C LEU A 108 -36.93 -1.81 -5.53
N ASP A 109 -38.09 -1.64 -4.90
CA ASP A 109 -38.92 -0.44 -5.00
C ASP A 109 -38.31 0.77 -4.26
N LEU A 110 -37.51 0.53 -3.20
CA LEU A 110 -36.79 1.56 -2.44
C LEU A 110 -35.44 1.97 -3.06
N PHE A 111 -34.82 1.17 -3.94
CA PHE A 111 -33.52 1.51 -4.56
C PHE A 111 -33.65 2.26 -5.90
N LEU A 112 -34.68 1.98 -6.70
CA LEU A 112 -34.91 2.64 -8.00
C LEU A 112 -35.90 3.82 -7.92
N LEU A 113 -36.99 3.68 -7.17
CA LEU A 113 -38.01 4.74 -6.99
C LEU A 113 -37.84 5.52 -5.68
N GLY A 114 -37.15 4.94 -4.69
CA GLY A 114 -36.80 5.62 -3.45
C GLY A 114 -35.79 6.76 -3.65
N ASP A 115 -34.88 6.67 -4.62
CA ASP A 115 -33.94 7.75 -4.94
C ASP A 115 -34.61 8.97 -5.58
N LEU A 116 -35.70 8.77 -6.33
CA LEU A 116 -36.53 9.85 -6.89
C LEU A 116 -37.39 10.52 -5.80
N ARG A 117 -37.92 9.73 -4.84
CA ARG A 117 -38.66 10.22 -3.68
C ARG A 117 -37.75 10.98 -2.70
N ASP A 118 -36.56 10.46 -2.41
CA ASP A 118 -35.56 11.12 -1.58
C ASP A 118 -35.03 12.40 -2.27
N LEU A 119 -34.86 12.41 -3.59
CA LEU A 119 -34.55 13.62 -4.38
C LEU A 119 -35.67 14.66 -4.30
N ALA A 120 -36.94 14.26 -4.36
CA ALA A 120 -38.08 15.16 -4.23
C ALA A 120 -38.17 15.73 -2.80
N ILE A 121 -37.99 14.89 -1.77
CA ILE A 121 -38.06 15.28 -0.35
C ILE A 121 -36.83 16.13 0.04
N GLN A 122 -35.62 15.76 -0.37
CA GLN A 122 -34.40 16.51 -0.07
C GLN A 122 -34.26 17.76 -0.95
N GLY A 123 -34.75 17.73 -2.19
CA GLY A 123 -34.90 18.93 -3.03
C GLY A 123 -35.89 19.94 -2.42
N TRP A 124 -37.01 19.45 -1.89
CA TRP A 124 -37.99 20.26 -1.17
C TRP A 124 -37.42 20.85 0.14
N ARG A 125 -36.65 20.06 0.91
CA ARG A 125 -35.98 20.52 2.14
C ARG A 125 -34.80 21.47 1.89
N SER A 126 -34.06 21.30 0.80
CA SER A 126 -32.99 22.20 0.37
C SER A 126 -33.52 23.56 -0.06
N ILE A 127 -34.68 23.60 -0.73
CA ILE A 127 -35.41 24.87 -1.02
C ILE A 127 -35.92 25.52 0.27
N ASN A 128 -36.20 24.75 1.32
CA ASN A 128 -36.67 25.22 2.63
C ASN A 128 -35.54 25.51 3.65
N GLY A 129 -34.26 25.37 3.27
CA GLY A 129 -33.12 25.80 4.09
C GLY A 129 -32.63 24.83 5.18
N GLU A 130 -32.91 23.52 5.07
CA GLU A 130 -32.43 22.51 6.02
C GLU A 130 -31.04 21.92 5.65
N GLU A 131 -30.23 21.55 6.67
CA GLU A 131 -28.91 20.92 6.50
C GLU A 131 -29.02 19.60 5.71
N THR A 132 -28.61 19.64 4.44
CA THR A 132 -28.64 18.48 3.55
C THR A 132 -27.22 18.12 3.12
N ASP A 133 -26.87 16.82 3.10
CA ASP A 133 -25.59 16.36 2.56
C ASP A 133 -25.57 16.59 1.05
N SER A 134 -24.99 17.73 0.66
CA SER A 134 -24.92 18.20 -0.73
C SER A 134 -24.24 17.19 -1.66
N PHE A 135 -23.45 16.26 -1.12
CA PHE A 135 -22.81 15.18 -1.85
C PHE A 135 -23.81 14.12 -2.33
N ILE A 136 -24.73 13.71 -1.45
CA ILE A 136 -25.74 12.69 -1.76
C ILE A 136 -26.78 13.24 -2.73
N LEU A 137 -27.22 14.49 -2.51
CA LEU A 137 -28.13 15.20 -3.39
C LEU A 137 -27.54 15.31 -4.80
N ALA A 138 -26.26 15.68 -4.89
CA ALA A 138 -25.61 15.83 -6.19
C ALA A 138 -25.35 14.50 -6.91
N LEU A 139 -24.97 13.43 -6.21
CA LEU A 139 -24.85 12.08 -6.79
C LEU A 139 -26.18 11.59 -7.34
N ALA A 140 -27.28 11.88 -6.64
CA ALA A 140 -28.62 11.54 -7.09
C ALA A 140 -29.02 12.38 -8.32
N THR A 141 -28.74 13.69 -8.35
CA THR A 141 -28.96 14.51 -9.55
C THR A 141 -28.09 14.09 -10.73
N LEU A 142 -26.88 13.58 -10.48
CA LEU A 142 -26.00 13.03 -11.49
C LEU A 142 -26.61 11.79 -12.15
N GLY A 143 -27.09 10.83 -11.34
CA GLY A 143 -27.78 9.64 -11.85
C GLY A 143 -28.95 9.98 -12.77
N VAL A 144 -29.66 11.08 -12.49
CA VAL A 144 -30.77 11.59 -13.31
C VAL A 144 -30.28 12.35 -14.56
N LEU A 145 -29.24 13.19 -14.46
CA LEU A 145 -28.74 14.05 -15.56
C LEU A 145 -27.91 13.31 -16.62
N THR A 146 -27.23 12.20 -16.26
CA THR A 146 -26.38 11.45 -17.20
C THR A 146 -27.10 10.36 -18.00
N SER A 147 -28.44 10.35 -17.99
CA SER A 147 -29.23 9.32 -18.71
C SER A 147 -29.46 9.74 -20.17
N PRO A 148 -28.77 9.11 -21.15
CA PRO A 148 -29.42 8.00 -21.87
C PRO A 148 -28.52 6.83 -22.31
N THR A 149 -27.20 6.82 -22.09
CA THR A 149 -26.34 5.67 -22.48
C THR A 149 -25.11 5.56 -21.60
N PHE A 150 -25.09 4.56 -20.70
CA PHE A 150 -24.00 3.59 -20.46
C PHE A 150 -24.25 2.92 -19.10
N GLN A 151 -24.56 1.61 -19.03
CA GLN A 151 -24.37 0.81 -17.81
C GLN A 151 -25.04 1.35 -16.52
N LEU A 152 -26.27 1.86 -16.68
CA LEU A 152 -27.06 2.63 -15.71
C LEU A 152 -27.37 1.87 -14.40
N ASP A 153 -27.44 2.64 -13.31
CA ASP A 153 -27.73 2.34 -11.89
C ASP A 153 -26.64 1.81 -10.94
N LEU A 154 -25.61 1.07 -11.38
CA LEU A 154 -24.71 0.49 -10.38
C LEU A 154 -23.69 1.49 -9.81
N ALA A 155 -22.96 2.24 -10.64
CA ALA A 155 -21.83 3.05 -10.16
C ALA A 155 -22.25 4.19 -9.21
N PRO A 156 -23.24 5.05 -9.54
CA PRO A 156 -23.69 6.11 -8.64
C PRO A 156 -24.36 5.56 -7.37
N ALA A 157 -25.22 4.52 -7.49
CA ALA A 157 -25.88 3.91 -6.34
C ALA A 157 -24.86 3.24 -5.40
N MET A 158 -23.86 2.58 -5.97
CA MET A 158 -22.77 1.99 -5.21
C MET A 158 -21.91 3.06 -4.53
N ALA A 159 -21.54 4.13 -5.23
CA ALA A 159 -20.81 5.25 -4.65
C ALA A 159 -21.58 5.86 -3.46
N LYS A 160 -22.91 5.99 -3.57
CA LYS A 160 -23.80 6.43 -2.50
C LYS A 160 -23.83 5.44 -1.33
N ALA A 161 -23.96 4.13 -1.59
CA ALA A 161 -23.93 3.10 -0.55
C ALA A 161 -22.58 3.05 0.19
N LEU A 162 -21.48 3.17 -0.55
CA LEU A 162 -20.12 3.24 -0.01
C LEU A 162 -19.92 4.51 0.83
N ARG A 163 -20.44 5.65 0.39
CA ARG A 163 -20.42 6.88 1.18
C ARG A 163 -21.22 6.76 2.47
N ARG A 164 -22.44 6.20 2.42
CA ARG A 164 -23.33 6.01 3.58
C ARG A 164 -22.75 5.02 4.60
N SER A 165 -22.04 3.99 4.14
CA SER A 165 -21.33 3.04 5.02
C SER A 165 -20.03 3.60 5.63
N GLY A 166 -19.64 4.83 5.30
CA GLY A 166 -18.40 5.44 5.77
C GLY A 166 -17.16 4.80 5.15
N ALA A 167 -17.26 4.23 3.95
CA ALA A 167 -16.15 3.58 3.27
C ALA A 167 -15.14 4.57 2.66
N PHE A 168 -15.57 5.78 2.29
CA PHE A 168 -14.66 6.78 1.73
C PHE A 168 -13.85 7.45 2.83
N SER A 169 -12.56 7.68 2.54
CA SER A 169 -11.75 8.56 3.38
C SER A 169 -12.28 10.01 3.32
N ALA A 170 -11.95 10.79 4.34
CA ALA A 170 -12.32 12.20 4.40
C ALA A 170 -11.75 13.00 3.20
N SER A 171 -10.52 12.67 2.78
CA SER A 171 -9.85 13.32 1.65
C SER A 171 -10.55 13.00 0.33
N LEU A 172 -10.86 11.72 0.08
CA LEU A 172 -11.57 11.30 -1.13
C LEU A 172 -12.97 11.92 -1.19
N SER A 173 -13.69 11.93 -0.06
CA SER A 173 -15.02 12.55 0.04
C SER A 173 -14.97 14.05 -0.29
N LYS A 174 -13.95 14.76 0.21
CA LYS A 174 -13.75 16.19 -0.06
C LYS A 174 -13.43 16.45 -1.53
N GLU A 175 -12.57 15.63 -2.14
CA GLU A 175 -12.21 15.75 -3.56
C GLU A 175 -13.42 15.50 -4.45
N LEU A 176 -14.14 14.40 -4.24
CA LEU A 176 -15.36 14.09 -4.98
C LEU A 176 -16.43 15.19 -4.80
N GLY A 177 -16.59 15.72 -3.58
CA GLY A 177 -17.49 16.85 -3.32
C GLY A 177 -17.09 18.12 -4.08
N GLY A 178 -15.80 18.40 -4.18
CA GLY A 178 -15.28 19.49 -5.02
C GLY A 178 -15.57 19.30 -6.51
N LEU A 179 -15.42 18.07 -7.01
CA LEU A 179 -15.73 17.73 -8.41
C LEU A 179 -17.23 17.81 -8.72
N ILE A 180 -18.07 17.46 -7.76
CA ILE A 180 -19.52 17.66 -7.82
C ILE A 180 -19.87 19.15 -7.93
N VAL A 181 -19.28 20.00 -7.07
CA VAL A 181 -19.50 21.45 -7.14
C VAL A 181 -19.01 22.00 -8.48
N GLN A 182 -17.92 21.46 -9.03
CA GLN A 182 -17.45 21.80 -10.37
C GLN A 182 -18.48 21.44 -11.45
N LEU A 183 -19.09 20.26 -11.36
CA LEU A 183 -20.15 19.85 -12.29
C LEU A 183 -21.33 20.81 -12.22
N ILE A 184 -21.81 21.14 -11.01
CA ILE A 184 -22.95 22.05 -10.82
C ILE A 184 -22.63 23.44 -11.40
N LYS A 185 -21.43 23.96 -11.18
CA LYS A 185 -21.05 25.31 -11.61
C LYS A 185 -20.72 25.40 -13.11
N LYS A 186 -20.09 24.37 -13.67
CA LYS A 186 -19.53 24.39 -15.04
C LYS A 186 -20.29 23.50 -16.03
N GLY A 187 -21.25 22.71 -15.56
CA GLY A 187 -21.97 21.71 -16.35
C GLY A 187 -21.13 20.48 -16.75
N ALA A 188 -19.83 20.44 -16.44
CA ALA A 188 -18.94 19.34 -16.80
C ALA A 188 -17.88 19.06 -15.73
N ALA A 189 -17.74 17.79 -15.38
CA ALA A 189 -16.71 17.30 -14.45
C ALA A 189 -16.17 15.94 -14.93
N PRO A 190 -15.29 15.89 -15.94
CA PRO A 190 -14.82 14.63 -16.53
C PRO A 190 -14.10 13.74 -15.51
N LYS A 191 -13.40 14.34 -14.53
CA LYS A 191 -12.77 13.60 -13.43
C LYS A 191 -13.79 12.90 -12.52
N LEU A 192 -14.98 13.47 -12.38
CA LEU A 192 -16.05 12.85 -11.59
C LEU A 192 -16.63 11.66 -12.33
N THR A 193 -16.89 11.81 -13.63
CA THR A 193 -17.32 10.70 -14.50
C THR A 193 -16.32 9.55 -14.43
N GLN A 194 -15.03 9.85 -14.61
CA GLN A 194 -13.97 8.84 -14.48
C GLN A 194 -13.97 8.16 -13.10
N ALA A 195 -14.12 8.92 -12.01
CA ALA A 195 -14.18 8.34 -10.67
C ALA A 195 -15.42 7.45 -10.47
N MET A 196 -16.55 7.76 -11.08
CA MET A 196 -17.74 6.91 -11.05
C MET A 196 -17.52 5.63 -11.86
N ASP A 197 -16.93 5.74 -13.05
CA ASP A 197 -16.57 4.58 -13.89
C ASP A 197 -15.59 3.66 -13.15
N ASP A 198 -14.58 4.24 -12.49
CA ASP A 198 -13.61 3.52 -11.66
C ASP A 198 -14.30 2.79 -10.50
N ILE A 199 -15.23 3.42 -9.79
CA ILE A 199 -16.02 2.78 -8.71
C ILE A 199 -16.86 1.63 -9.28
N GLY A 200 -17.51 1.83 -10.44
CA GLY A 200 -18.28 0.80 -11.12
C GLY A 200 -17.43 -0.41 -11.47
N GLU A 201 -16.24 -0.19 -12.01
CA GLU A 201 -15.33 -1.27 -12.40
C GLU A 201 -14.75 -2.00 -11.19
N LEU A 202 -14.32 -1.26 -10.17
CA LEU A 202 -13.87 -1.84 -8.90
C LEU A 202 -14.97 -2.66 -8.23
N THR A 203 -16.24 -2.24 -8.36
CA THR A 203 -17.38 -3.00 -7.85
C THR A 203 -17.54 -4.35 -8.54
N ARG A 204 -17.28 -4.41 -9.85
CA ARG A 204 -17.29 -5.67 -10.60
C ARG A 204 -16.14 -6.60 -10.19
N HIS A 205 -14.96 -6.03 -9.92
CA HIS A 205 -13.78 -6.80 -9.51
C HIS A 205 -13.84 -7.30 -8.06
N PHE A 206 -14.42 -6.51 -7.15
CA PHE A 206 -14.30 -6.74 -5.71
C PHE A 206 -15.64 -6.97 -5.00
N GLY A 207 -16.76 -6.51 -5.56
CA GLY A 207 -18.03 -6.41 -4.83
C GLY A 207 -18.01 -5.34 -3.72
N PHE A 208 -19.09 -5.24 -2.93
CA PHE A 208 -19.24 -4.17 -1.94
C PHE A 208 -18.31 -4.30 -0.73
N GLY A 209 -18.27 -5.46 -0.08
CA GLY A 209 -17.50 -5.67 1.15
C GLY A 209 -16.01 -5.35 0.96
N PRO A 210 -15.30 -6.06 0.07
CA PRO A 210 -13.89 -5.83 -0.15
C PRO A 210 -13.59 -4.40 -0.61
N LEU A 211 -14.39 -3.85 -1.54
CA LEU A 211 -14.22 -2.47 -2.00
C LEU A 211 -14.38 -1.44 -0.86
N SER A 212 -15.34 -1.66 0.04
CA SER A 212 -15.54 -0.78 1.19
C SER A 212 -14.31 -0.73 2.12
N ALA A 213 -13.62 -1.86 2.28
CA ALA A 213 -12.39 -1.94 3.06
C ALA A 213 -11.21 -1.26 2.34
N LEU A 214 -11.14 -1.37 1.01
CA LEU A 214 -10.09 -0.74 0.20
C LEU A 214 -10.22 0.80 0.22
N LEU A 215 -11.42 1.32 0.03
CA LEU A 215 -11.67 2.76 -0.11
C LEU A 215 -11.30 3.58 1.13
N LYS A 216 -11.28 2.96 2.32
CA LYS A 216 -10.84 3.63 3.56
C LYS A 216 -9.38 4.06 3.50
N ASN A 217 -8.59 3.40 2.65
CA ASN A 217 -7.18 3.66 2.45
C ASN A 217 -6.89 4.56 1.25
N ILE A 218 -7.92 4.97 0.49
CA ILE A 218 -7.78 5.77 -0.73
C ILE A 218 -8.14 7.21 -0.43
N ASP A 219 -7.19 8.11 -0.66
CA ASP A 219 -7.35 9.54 -0.33
C ASP A 219 -7.60 10.43 -1.55
N SER A 220 -7.49 9.90 -2.79
CA SER A 220 -7.70 10.69 -4.00
C SER A 220 -8.33 9.92 -5.16
N THR A 221 -8.94 10.66 -6.09
CA THR A 221 -9.48 10.10 -7.35
C THR A 221 -8.38 9.53 -8.25
N THR A 222 -7.16 10.07 -8.18
CA THR A 222 -6.01 9.53 -8.90
C THR A 222 -5.58 8.18 -8.35
N ALA A 223 -5.55 8.01 -7.03
CA ALA A 223 -5.25 6.73 -6.39
C ALA A 223 -6.35 5.69 -6.66
N LEU A 224 -7.61 6.12 -6.70
CA LEU A 224 -8.75 5.30 -7.12
C LEU A 224 -8.56 4.75 -8.55
N HIS A 225 -8.24 5.61 -9.52
CA HIS A 225 -8.00 5.17 -10.89
C HIS A 225 -6.81 4.20 -11.01
N ARG A 226 -5.74 4.43 -10.23
CA ARG A 226 -4.60 3.51 -10.17
C ARG A 226 -4.98 2.16 -9.58
N LEU A 227 -5.86 2.15 -8.59
CA LEU A 227 -6.42 0.92 -8.04
C LEU A 227 -7.20 0.15 -9.12
N THR A 228 -8.02 0.82 -9.91
CA THR A 228 -8.74 0.21 -11.04
C THR A 228 -7.77 -0.47 -12.00
N GLN A 229 -6.73 0.25 -12.42
CA GLN A 229 -5.69 -0.27 -13.33
C GLN A 229 -4.97 -1.49 -12.74
N ALA A 230 -4.61 -1.46 -11.46
CA ALA A 230 -3.97 -2.58 -10.77
C ALA A 230 -4.90 -3.80 -10.69
N SER A 231 -6.17 -3.57 -10.33
CA SER A 231 -7.17 -4.61 -10.12
C SER A 231 -7.53 -5.37 -11.39
N ALA A 232 -7.48 -4.72 -12.56
CA ALA A 232 -7.75 -5.36 -13.85
C ALA A 232 -6.76 -6.50 -14.16
N SER A 233 -5.52 -6.40 -13.65
CA SER A 233 -4.49 -7.42 -13.88
C SER A 233 -4.46 -8.52 -12.80
N ASN A 234 -4.61 -8.14 -11.53
CA ASN A 234 -4.63 -9.08 -10.42
C ASN A 234 -5.47 -8.52 -9.26
N PRO A 235 -6.78 -8.80 -9.21
CA PRO A 235 -7.65 -8.28 -8.17
C PRO A 235 -7.27 -8.85 -6.80
N ALA A 236 -7.05 -10.16 -6.69
CA ALA A 236 -6.69 -10.84 -5.45
C ALA A 236 -5.39 -10.30 -4.81
N GLY A 237 -4.35 -10.10 -5.62
CA GLY A 237 -3.07 -9.51 -5.19
C GLY A 237 -3.20 -8.03 -4.82
N THR A 238 -4.06 -7.29 -5.53
CA THR A 238 -4.32 -5.88 -5.24
C THR A 238 -5.06 -5.72 -3.91
N TYR A 239 -6.10 -6.53 -3.68
CA TYR A 239 -6.84 -6.53 -2.43
C TYR A 239 -5.94 -6.88 -1.23
N THR A 240 -5.22 -8.00 -1.31
CA THR A 240 -4.34 -8.45 -0.23
C THR A 240 -3.25 -7.44 0.12
N LEU A 241 -2.66 -6.79 -0.90
CA LEU A 241 -1.65 -5.76 -0.68
C LEU A 241 -2.22 -4.58 0.12
N ILE A 242 -3.40 -4.08 -0.23
CA ILE A 242 -3.99 -2.94 0.48
C ILE A 242 -4.56 -3.37 1.84
N HIS A 243 -5.13 -4.56 1.93
CA HIS A 243 -5.64 -5.10 3.19
C HIS A 243 -4.53 -5.20 4.24
N LEU A 244 -3.35 -5.70 3.86
CA LEU A 244 -2.22 -5.88 4.77
C LEU A 244 -1.47 -4.58 5.07
N PHE A 245 -1.31 -3.70 4.10
CA PHE A 245 -0.45 -2.52 4.21
C PHE A 245 -1.21 -1.19 4.31
N GLY A 246 -2.54 -1.23 4.22
CA GLY A 246 -3.42 -0.07 4.25
C GLY A 246 -3.01 0.99 3.22
N ARG A 247 -2.95 2.24 3.69
CA ARG A 247 -2.52 3.41 2.90
C ARG A 247 -1.15 3.24 2.23
N ARG A 248 -0.17 2.62 2.91
CA ARG A 248 1.16 2.39 2.32
C ARG A 248 1.09 1.47 1.10
N GLY A 249 0.15 0.53 1.11
CA GLY A 249 -0.14 -0.30 -0.04
C GLY A 249 -0.63 0.52 -1.24
N VAL A 250 -1.52 1.48 -0.99
CA VAL A 250 -2.03 2.40 -2.01
C VAL A 250 -0.93 3.31 -2.55
N ASP A 251 -0.12 3.92 -1.68
CA ASP A 251 1.01 4.77 -2.09
C ASP A 251 1.97 4.02 -3.03
N GLN A 252 2.19 2.74 -2.72
CA GLN A 252 3.03 1.90 -3.54
C GLN A 252 2.41 1.59 -4.92
N LEU A 253 1.09 1.43 -5.02
CA LEU A 253 0.41 1.31 -6.32
C LEU A 253 0.53 2.60 -7.15
N VAL A 254 0.52 3.76 -6.50
CA VAL A 254 0.73 5.05 -7.17
C VAL A 254 2.15 5.17 -7.72
N VAL A 255 3.16 4.69 -6.98
CA VAL A 255 4.57 4.73 -7.39
C VAL A 255 4.92 3.68 -8.44
N ASP A 256 4.53 2.42 -8.23
CA ASP A 256 4.89 1.29 -9.10
C ASP A 256 4.00 1.19 -10.35
N GLY A 257 2.85 1.88 -10.38
CA GLY A 257 1.90 1.87 -11.50
C GLY A 257 1.33 0.47 -11.76
N ASN A 258 1.19 0.09 -13.03
CA ASN A 258 0.62 -1.22 -13.42
C ASN A 258 1.57 -2.41 -13.11
N ARG A 259 2.72 -2.18 -12.46
CA ARG A 259 3.72 -3.21 -12.13
C ARG A 259 3.52 -3.80 -10.73
N THR A 260 2.28 -4.01 -10.33
CA THR A 260 1.93 -4.68 -9.06
C THR A 260 2.62 -6.04 -8.89
N GLY A 261 2.91 -6.74 -9.98
CA GLY A 261 3.70 -7.98 -9.95
C GLY A 261 5.12 -7.85 -9.37
N HIS A 262 5.79 -6.69 -9.52
CA HIS A 262 7.14 -6.47 -8.99
C HIS A 262 7.16 -6.25 -7.48
N THR A 263 6.13 -5.59 -6.93
CA THR A 263 6.00 -5.37 -5.48
C THR A 263 5.67 -6.66 -4.78
N LEU A 264 4.75 -7.44 -5.33
CA LEU A 264 4.42 -8.79 -4.89
C LEU A 264 5.66 -9.72 -4.95
N ASN A 265 6.51 -9.60 -5.98
CA ASN A 265 7.78 -10.32 -6.04
C ASN A 265 8.82 -9.85 -5.01
N ARG A 266 8.76 -8.59 -4.57
CA ARG A 266 9.61 -8.07 -3.49
C ARG A 266 9.18 -8.64 -2.14
N ILE A 267 7.87 -8.75 -1.91
CA ILE A 267 7.27 -9.42 -0.74
C ILE A 267 7.76 -10.87 -0.64
N ARG A 268 7.79 -11.60 -1.76
CA ARG A 268 8.33 -12.98 -1.85
C ARG A 268 9.78 -13.08 -1.35
N LYS A 269 10.69 -12.24 -1.87
CA LYS A 269 12.12 -12.31 -1.50
C LYS A 269 12.34 -12.01 -0.02
N ASN A 270 11.46 -11.19 0.56
CA ASN A 270 11.62 -10.69 1.91
C ASN A 270 11.18 -11.71 2.98
N ARG A 271 10.24 -12.62 2.71
CA ARG A 271 9.72 -13.61 3.70
C ARG A 271 10.81 -14.52 4.30
N ARG A 272 11.80 -14.96 3.50
CA ARG A 272 12.88 -15.84 3.99
C ARG A 272 13.93 -15.09 4.81
N PHE A 273 14.23 -13.86 4.44
CA PHE A 273 15.21 -13.02 5.13
C PHE A 273 14.61 -12.39 6.40
N SER A 274 13.31 -12.09 6.38
CA SER A 274 12.58 -11.45 7.47
C SER A 274 12.30 -12.37 8.65
N ARG A 275 11.95 -13.64 8.43
CA ARG A 275 11.62 -14.57 9.54
C ARG A 275 12.79 -14.77 10.49
N THR A 276 14.02 -14.85 9.97
CA THR A 276 15.24 -14.97 10.77
C THR A 276 15.59 -13.65 11.46
N LEU A 277 15.48 -12.51 10.75
CA LEU A 277 15.81 -11.20 11.30
C LEU A 277 14.77 -10.64 12.27
N TYR A 278 13.47 -10.83 12.05
CA TYR A 278 12.41 -10.35 12.93
C TYR A 278 12.42 -11.09 14.27
N LYS A 279 12.53 -12.43 14.25
CA LYS A 279 12.61 -13.25 15.47
C LYS A 279 13.84 -12.92 16.31
N THR A 280 14.96 -12.56 15.68
CA THR A 280 16.18 -12.14 16.39
C THR A 280 16.14 -10.67 16.81
N ALA A 281 15.61 -9.78 15.96
CA ALA A 281 15.49 -8.36 16.24
C ALA A 281 14.59 -8.09 17.45
N HIS A 282 13.44 -8.75 17.58
CA HIS A 282 12.48 -8.48 18.65
C HIS A 282 12.86 -9.11 20.01
N ARG A 283 13.69 -10.16 20.03
CA ARG A 283 14.23 -10.77 21.25
C ARG A 283 15.30 -9.92 21.94
N LEU A 284 15.95 -9.03 21.19
CA LEU A 284 17.02 -8.18 21.70
C LEU A 284 16.44 -6.87 22.24
N PRO A 285 16.74 -6.47 23.49
CA PRO A 285 16.30 -5.18 24.03
C PRO A 285 16.91 -4.02 23.22
N LEU A 286 16.17 -2.92 23.07
CA LEU A 286 16.64 -1.75 22.30
C LEU A 286 18.00 -1.23 22.76
N TRP A 287 18.30 -1.32 24.07
CA TRP A 287 19.59 -0.95 24.62
C TRP A 287 20.75 -1.80 24.10
N SER A 288 20.58 -3.10 23.84
CA SER A 288 21.69 -3.92 23.32
C SER A 288 22.08 -3.54 21.89
N LEU A 289 21.09 -3.12 21.08
CA LEU A 289 21.34 -2.60 19.73
C LEU A 289 22.07 -1.26 19.78
N PHE A 290 21.69 -0.39 20.72
CA PHE A 290 22.33 0.91 20.92
C PHE A 290 23.79 0.76 21.37
N THR A 291 24.07 -0.18 22.30
CA THR A 291 25.44 -0.46 22.74
C THR A 291 26.30 -1.03 21.60
N ALA A 292 25.74 -1.92 20.78
CA ALA A 292 26.45 -2.47 19.63
C ALA A 292 26.80 -1.40 18.58
N LEU A 293 25.88 -0.45 18.33
CA LEU A 293 26.12 0.68 17.46
C LEU A 293 27.25 1.59 17.99
N LEU A 294 27.25 1.90 19.29
CA LEU A 294 28.31 2.68 19.96
C LEU A 294 29.69 2.00 19.84
N ILE A 295 29.76 0.68 20.05
CA ILE A 295 30.99 -0.11 19.90
C ILE A 295 31.47 -0.10 18.45
N ALA A 296 30.56 -0.22 17.47
CA ALA A 296 30.91 -0.14 16.06
C ALA A 296 31.47 1.24 15.68
N ILE A 297 30.79 2.33 16.10
CA ILE A 297 31.22 3.71 15.82
C ILE A 297 32.60 3.98 16.42
N THR A 298 32.81 3.64 17.69
CA THR A 298 34.11 3.82 18.36
C THR A 298 35.23 3.01 17.69
N GLY A 299 34.91 1.79 17.23
CA GLY A 299 35.83 0.97 16.44
C GLY A 299 36.25 1.60 15.12
N VAL A 300 35.29 2.19 14.38
CA VAL A 300 35.57 2.91 13.11
C VAL A 300 36.42 4.15 13.37
N ILE A 301 36.08 4.96 14.38
CA ILE A 301 36.85 6.17 14.75
C ILE A 301 38.30 5.81 15.11
N LYS A 302 38.50 4.78 15.96
CA LYS A 302 39.84 4.34 16.37
C LYS A 302 40.66 3.84 15.18
N SER A 303 40.02 3.11 14.25
CA SER A 303 40.67 2.63 13.03
C SER A 303 41.05 3.78 12.08
N LEU A 304 40.18 4.80 11.95
CA LEU A 304 40.47 5.99 11.16
C LEU A 304 41.66 6.78 11.74
N PHE A 305 41.70 6.92 13.06
CA PHE A 305 42.81 7.58 13.74
C PHE A 305 44.14 6.84 13.53
N LEU A 306 44.15 5.51 13.65
CA LEU A 306 45.34 4.69 13.35
C LEU A 306 45.78 4.82 11.89
N PHE A 307 44.83 4.86 10.95
CA PHE A 307 45.12 5.05 9.53
C PHE A 307 45.76 6.42 9.25
N LEU A 308 45.22 7.49 9.85
CA LEU A 308 45.79 8.84 9.75
C LEU A 308 47.18 8.92 10.38
N ALA A 309 47.40 8.25 11.52
CA ALA A 309 48.71 8.16 12.16
C ALA A 309 49.73 7.42 11.27
N LEU A 310 49.31 6.34 10.59
CA LEU A 310 50.14 5.62 9.62
C LEU A 310 50.53 6.52 8.44
N ILE A 311 49.58 7.26 7.87
CA ILE A 311 49.84 8.22 6.77
C ILE A 311 50.84 9.29 7.22
N ARG A 312 50.66 9.85 8.42
CA ARG A 312 51.59 10.85 8.99
C ARG A 312 52.99 10.25 9.16
N ARG A 313 53.10 9.01 9.63
CA ARG A 313 54.39 8.30 9.77
C ARG A 313 55.06 8.08 8.42
N MET A 314 54.32 7.64 7.41
CA MET A 314 54.85 7.48 6.05
C MET A 314 55.34 8.81 5.46
N ARG A 315 54.56 9.89 5.59
CA ARG A 315 54.98 11.23 5.13
C ARG A 315 56.25 11.70 5.83
N ARG A 316 56.39 11.50 7.15
CA ARG A 316 57.62 11.83 7.89
C ARG A 316 58.82 11.04 7.36
N THR A 317 58.67 9.73 7.14
CA THR A 317 59.76 8.92 6.57
C THR A 317 60.12 9.32 5.14
N ALA A 318 59.14 9.71 4.33
CA ALA A 318 59.37 10.19 2.96
C ALA A 318 60.09 11.55 2.96
N HIS A 319 59.73 12.46 3.88
CA HIS A 319 60.40 13.75 4.05
C HIS A 319 61.87 13.57 4.45
N LEU A 320 62.14 12.74 5.46
CA LEU A 320 63.51 12.45 5.91
C LEU A 320 64.35 11.80 4.80
N LYS A 321 63.78 10.87 4.02
CA LYS A 321 64.46 10.29 2.85
C LYS A 321 64.77 11.32 1.75
N ARG A 322 63.93 12.35 1.57
CA ARG A 322 64.20 13.45 0.63
C ARG A 322 65.30 14.36 1.14
N GLN A 323 65.26 14.73 2.43
CA GLN A 323 66.28 15.58 3.06
C GLN A 323 67.67 14.95 3.00
N MET A 324 67.80 13.67 3.38
CA MET A 324 69.09 12.97 3.28
C MET A 324 69.61 12.85 1.84
N ARG A 325 68.70 12.81 0.84
CA ARG A 325 69.08 12.76 -0.58
C ARG A 325 69.61 14.12 -1.06
N CYS A 326 69.01 15.22 -0.60
CA CYS A 326 69.49 16.58 -0.84
C CYS A 326 70.84 16.84 -0.17
N GLU A 327 71.00 16.47 1.10
CA GLU A 327 72.28 16.61 1.82
C GLU A 327 73.39 15.82 1.13
N LYS A 328 73.14 14.56 0.74
CA LYS A 328 74.11 13.77 -0.04
C LYS A 328 74.48 14.42 -1.37
N HIS A 329 73.49 14.96 -2.08
CA HIS A 329 73.74 15.64 -3.35
C HIS A 329 74.56 16.93 -3.15
N GLN A 330 74.33 17.65 -2.06
CA GLN A 330 75.05 18.88 -1.74
C GLN A 330 76.50 18.58 -1.37
N ILE A 331 76.75 17.57 -0.52
CA ILE A 331 78.10 17.09 -0.19
C ILE A 331 78.85 16.66 -1.46
N MET A 332 78.18 15.96 -2.39
CA MET A 332 78.78 15.55 -3.66
C MET A 332 79.11 16.73 -4.57
N CYS A 333 78.24 17.74 -4.64
CA CYS A 333 78.49 18.97 -5.39
C CYS A 333 79.65 19.78 -4.80
N ASP A 334 79.76 19.87 -3.48
CA ASP A 334 80.84 20.60 -2.81
C ASP A 334 82.18 19.87 -2.97
N ALA A 335 82.19 18.54 -2.84
CA ALA A 335 83.36 17.72 -3.16
C ALA A 335 83.82 17.91 -4.61
N PHE A 336 82.88 17.93 -5.57
CA PHE A 336 83.20 18.18 -6.97
C PHE A 336 83.78 19.59 -7.22
N LYS A 337 83.24 20.62 -6.55
CA LYS A 337 83.79 21.98 -6.61
C LYS A 337 85.22 22.03 -6.09
N ILE A 338 85.51 21.41 -4.94
CA ILE A 338 86.85 21.36 -4.33
C ILE A 338 87.85 20.68 -5.28
N THR A 339 87.48 19.55 -5.87
CA THR A 339 88.33 18.84 -6.84
C THR A 339 88.58 19.68 -8.10
N LYS A 340 87.57 20.38 -8.60
CA LYS A 340 87.70 21.26 -9.77
C LYS A 340 88.57 22.49 -9.48
N THR A 341 88.54 23.05 -8.28
CA THR A 341 89.45 24.14 -7.88
C THR A 341 90.90 23.67 -7.74
N ARG A 342 91.14 22.45 -7.26
CA ARG A 342 92.49 21.88 -7.18
C ARG A 342 93.12 21.56 -8.55
N LEU A 343 92.31 21.31 -9.59
CA LEU A 343 92.80 21.08 -10.96
C LEU A 343 93.05 22.37 -11.76
N ARG A 344 92.73 23.54 -11.19
CA ARG A 344 92.96 24.86 -11.81
C ARG A 344 94.14 25.62 -11.19
N GLN A 345 94.70 25.13 -10.10
CA GLN A 345 96.01 25.50 -9.57
C GLN A 345 97.05 24.52 -10.10
#